data_AF-A0A7X8LEM0-F1
#
_entry.id   AF-A0A7X8LEM0-F1
#
_cell.length_a   1.000
_cell.length_b   1.000
_cell.length_c   1.000
_cell.angle_alpha   90.00
_cell.angle_beta   90.00
_cell.angle_gamma   90.00
#
_symmetry.space_group_name_H-M   'P 1'
#
loop_
_entity.id
_entity.type
_entity.pdbx_description
1 polymer ?
#
loop_
_entity_poly.entity_id
_entity_poly.type
_entity_poly.pdbx_seq_one_letter_code
_entity_poly.pdbx_strand_id
1 'polypeptide(L)'
;MPNYLDFQLSIAQEFKAYENRVRFLIDDSNWAEEGRYKEIILMNYLRRNLPQNFSVGTGFVRNNLGEITGQIDIIIYKNTYPLFFSEGDFIICNPIPLQDTV
;
A
#
# COMPACT_ATOMS: atom_id res chain seq x y z
N MET A 1 25.69 -20.14 -3.32
CA MET A 1 25.07 -18.92 -2.76
C MET A 1 23.64 -18.86 -3.25
N PRO A 2 22.69 -18.26 -2.50
CA PRO A 2 21.32 -18.07 -2.98
C PRO A 2 21.30 -17.24 -4.27
N ASN A 3 20.47 -17.62 -5.24
CA ASN A 3 20.25 -16.80 -6.43
C ASN A 3 19.15 -15.76 -6.17
N TYR A 4 19.56 -14.57 -5.73
CA TYR A 4 18.64 -13.47 -5.42
C TYR A 4 17.93 -12.91 -6.64
N LEU A 5 18.55 -12.98 -7.83
CA LEU A 5 17.91 -12.52 -9.06
C LEU A 5 16.73 -13.43 -9.40
N ASP A 6 16.93 -14.75 -9.40
CA ASP A 6 15.86 -15.71 -9.67
C ASP A 6 14.73 -15.59 -8.63
N PHE A 7 15.07 -15.29 -7.38
CA PHE A 7 14.07 -15.01 -6.34
C PHE A 7 13.23 -13.75 -6.63
N GLN A 8 13.86 -12.63 -7.03
CA GLN A 8 13.11 -11.42 -7.39
C GLN A 8 12.28 -11.62 -8.66
N LEU A 9 12.80 -12.39 -9.63
CA LEU A 9 12.08 -12.74 -10.85
C LEU A 9 10.86 -13.62 -10.56
N SER A 10 10.95 -14.57 -9.62
CA SER A 10 9.82 -15.41 -9.25
C SER A 10 8.70 -14.60 -8.59
N ILE A 11 9.04 -13.61 -7.76
CA ILE A 11 8.06 -12.67 -7.19
C ILE A 11 7.37 -11.87 -8.31
N ALA A 12 8.14 -11.32 -9.25
CA ALA A 12 7.57 -10.57 -10.38
C ALA A 12 6.63 -11.44 -11.25
N GLN A 13 6.97 -12.71 -11.43
CA GLN A 13 6.10 -13.68 -12.12
C GLN A 13 4.81 -13.93 -11.35
N GLU A 14 4.85 -13.97 -10.01
CA GLU A 14 3.66 -14.12 -9.17
C GLU A 14 2.68 -12.95 -9.36
N PHE A 15 3.17 -11.71 -9.35
CA PHE A 15 2.34 -10.52 -9.61
C PHE A 15 1.65 -10.59 -10.99
N LYS A 16 2.41 -10.93 -12.04
CA LYS A 16 1.86 -11.11 -13.39
C LYS A 16 0.81 -12.23 -13.44
N ALA A 17 1.01 -13.30 -12.68
CA ALA A 17 0.04 -14.38 -12.60
C ALA A 17 -1.28 -13.91 -11.98
N TYR A 18 -1.25 -13.11 -10.90
CA TYR A 18 -2.49 -12.56 -10.33
C TYR A 18 -3.18 -11.58 -11.28
N GLU A 19 -2.42 -10.67 -11.91
CA GLU A 19 -2.95 -9.74 -12.92
C GLU A 19 -3.68 -10.49 -14.05
N ASN A 20 -3.03 -11.52 -14.61
CA ASN A 20 -3.62 -12.30 -15.69
C ASN A 20 -4.86 -13.08 -15.24
N ARG A 21 -4.89 -13.63 -14.02
CA ARG A 21 -6.07 -14.33 -13.49
C ARG A 21 -7.30 -13.41 -13.47
N VAL A 22 -7.13 -12.16 -13.06
CA VAL A 22 -8.24 -11.20 -13.07
C VAL A 22 -8.63 -10.82 -14.48
N ARG A 23 -7.65 -10.48 -15.34
CA ARG A 23 -7.92 -10.12 -16.73
C ARG A 23 -8.65 -11.23 -17.50
N PHE A 24 -8.31 -12.50 -17.27
CA PHE A 24 -9.01 -13.63 -17.90
C PHE A 24 -10.45 -13.84 -17.41
N LEU A 25 -10.86 -13.20 -16.31
CA LEU A 25 -12.22 -13.28 -15.79
C LEU A 25 -13.07 -12.04 -16.12
N ILE A 26 -12.44 -10.88 -16.29
CA ILE A 26 -13.13 -9.60 -16.56
C ILE A 26 -13.05 -9.17 -18.03
N ASP A 27 -12.32 -9.90 -18.87
CA ASP A 27 -12.02 -9.57 -20.27
C ASP A 27 -11.53 -8.11 -20.41
N ASP A 28 -12.16 -7.32 -21.31
CA ASP A 28 -11.87 -5.90 -21.52
C ASP A 28 -12.74 -4.97 -20.64
N SER A 29 -13.50 -5.52 -19.70
CA SER A 29 -14.43 -4.75 -18.86
C SER A 29 -13.75 -4.19 -17.60
N ASN A 30 -14.06 -2.94 -17.26
CA ASN A 30 -13.75 -2.29 -15.97
C ASN A 30 -12.25 -2.15 -15.59
N TRP A 31 -11.49 -1.38 -16.38
CA TRP A 31 -10.10 -0.99 -16.05
C TRP A 31 -9.92 -0.36 -14.66
N ALA A 32 -10.95 0.32 -14.13
CA ALA A 32 -10.90 0.91 -12.79
C ALA A 32 -10.81 -0.16 -11.69
N GLU A 33 -11.56 -1.26 -11.82
CA GLU A 33 -11.51 -2.37 -10.87
C GLU A 33 -10.21 -3.19 -11.03
N GLU A 34 -9.65 -3.23 -12.24
CA GLU A 34 -8.32 -3.80 -12.48
C GLU A 34 -7.23 -3.05 -11.72
N GLY A 35 -7.27 -1.70 -11.74
CA GLY A 35 -6.35 -0.85 -10.97
C GLY A 35 -6.43 -1.12 -9.48
N ARG A 36 -7.64 -1.11 -8.92
CA ARG A 36 -7.90 -1.41 -7.51
C ARG A 36 -7.42 -2.80 -7.10
N TYR A 37 -7.59 -3.79 -7.97
CA TYR A 37 -7.09 -5.14 -7.69
C TYR A 37 -5.57 -5.20 -7.62
N LYS A 38 -4.87 -4.51 -8.54
CA LYS A 38 -3.40 -4.41 -8.54
C LYS A 38 -2.89 -3.78 -7.24
N GLU A 39 -3.57 -2.74 -6.76
CA GLU A 39 -3.27 -2.11 -5.46
C GLU A 39 -3.42 -3.11 -4.30
N ILE A 40 -4.51 -3.87 -4.25
CA ILE A 40 -4.75 -4.87 -3.19
C ILE A 40 -3.66 -5.94 -3.16
N ILE A 41 -3.24 -6.47 -4.31
CA ILE A 41 -2.15 -7.46 -4.37
C ILE A 41 -0.85 -6.85 -3.83
N LEU A 42 -0.52 -5.62 -4.24
CA LEU A 42 0.68 -4.93 -3.81
C LEU A 42 0.66 -4.64 -2.32
N MET A 43 -0.44 -4.14 -1.77
CA MET A 43 -0.61 -3.93 -0.32
C MET A 43 -0.43 -5.24 0.45
N ASN A 44 -1.02 -6.34 -0.02
CA ASN A 44 -0.89 -7.64 0.62
C ASN A 44 0.55 -8.17 0.58
N TYR A 45 1.26 -7.97 -0.53
CA TYR A 45 2.68 -8.27 -0.60
C TYR A 45 3.50 -7.44 0.39
N LEU A 46 3.26 -6.12 0.46
CA LEU A 46 3.96 -5.23 1.38
C LEU A 46 3.71 -5.63 2.83
N ARG A 47 2.46 -5.95 3.23
CA ARG A 47 2.13 -6.40 4.59
C ARG A 47 2.87 -7.67 5.01
N ARG A 48 3.12 -8.60 4.07
CA ARG A 48 3.85 -9.85 4.34
C ARG A 48 5.36 -9.65 4.47
N ASN A 49 5.91 -8.64 3.80
CA ASN A 49 7.36 -8.45 3.68
C ASN A 49 7.91 -7.28 4.50
N LEU A 50 7.08 -6.31 4.87
CA LEU A 50 7.50 -5.20 5.71
C LEU A 50 7.69 -5.65 7.17
N PRO A 51 8.60 -5.01 7.91
CA PRO A 51 8.74 -5.25 9.35
C PRO A 51 7.45 -4.90 10.12
N GLN A 52 7.24 -5.54 11.26
CA GLN A 52 6.00 -5.41 12.06
C GLN A 52 5.71 -4.00 12.58
N ASN A 53 6.71 -3.10 12.60
CA ASN A 53 6.52 -1.70 13.01
C ASN A 53 6.01 -0.81 11.87
N PHE A 54 5.73 -1.37 10.69
CA PHE A 54 5.10 -0.68 9.59
C PHE A 54 3.72 -1.24 9.30
N SER A 55 2.84 -0.39 8.78
CA SER A 55 1.55 -0.78 8.24
C SER A 55 1.27 -0.07 6.93
N VAL A 56 0.32 -0.64 6.19
CA VAL A 56 -0.02 -0.24 4.83
C VAL A 56 -1.52 0.00 4.76
N GLY A 57 -1.92 1.16 4.24
CA GLY A 57 -3.32 1.52 4.00
C GLY A 57 -3.45 2.48 2.82
N THR A 58 -4.66 3.00 2.62
CA THR A 58 -5.02 4.04 1.65
C THR A 58 -5.66 5.22 2.39
N GLY A 59 -5.68 6.41 1.79
CA GLY A 59 -6.43 7.53 2.34
C GLY A 59 -5.69 8.84 2.19
N PHE A 60 -5.61 9.63 3.25
CA PHE A 60 -5.17 11.03 3.17
C PHE A 60 -4.05 11.33 4.14
N VAL A 61 -3.16 12.23 3.70
CA VAL A 61 -2.12 12.81 4.57
C VAL A 61 -2.54 14.24 4.86
N ARG A 62 -2.67 14.58 6.15
CA ARG A 62 -3.04 15.91 6.63
C ARG A 62 -1.94 16.47 7.52
N ASN A 63 -1.52 17.71 7.31
CA ASN A 63 -0.53 18.34 8.19
C ASN A 63 -1.19 19.22 9.27
N ASN A 64 -0.37 19.69 10.21
CA ASN A 64 -0.83 20.52 11.33
C ASN A 64 -1.29 21.93 10.91
N LEU A 65 -0.96 22.36 9.68
CA LEU A 65 -1.42 23.63 9.09
C LEU A 65 -2.83 23.52 8.48
N GLY A 66 -3.40 22.31 8.45
CA GLY A 66 -4.73 22.05 7.92
C GLY A 66 -4.76 21.65 6.44
N GLU A 67 -3.60 21.51 5.80
CA GLU A 67 -3.48 21.09 4.40
C GLU A 67 -3.67 19.58 4.29
N ILE A 68 -4.35 19.13 3.23
CA ILE A 68 -4.67 17.72 2.98
C ILE A 68 -4.31 17.33 1.54
N THR A 69 -3.80 16.12 1.36
CA THR A 69 -3.53 15.56 0.02
C THR A 69 -4.83 15.14 -0.68
N GLY A 70 -4.74 14.82 -1.97
CA GLY A 70 -5.71 13.92 -2.59
C GLY A 70 -5.65 12.51 -1.95
N GLN A 71 -6.54 11.61 -2.37
CA GLN A 71 -6.46 10.21 -1.94
C GLN A 71 -5.16 9.61 -2.46
N ILE A 72 -4.44 8.94 -1.56
CA ILE A 72 -3.23 8.19 -1.85
C ILE A 72 -3.59 6.71 -1.83
N ASP A 73 -3.30 6.03 -2.93
CA ASP A 73 -3.66 4.61 -3.11
C ASP A 73 -2.92 3.71 -2.11
N ILE A 74 -1.64 4.01 -1.84
CA ILE A 74 -0.80 3.25 -0.91
C ILE A 74 0.02 4.19 -0.02
N ILE A 75 -0.22 4.09 1.28
CA ILE A 75 0.51 4.77 2.35
C ILE A 75 1.21 3.71 3.19
N ILE A 76 2.53 3.80 3.29
CA ILE A 76 3.33 3.02 4.24
C ILE A 76 3.69 3.93 5.41
N TYR A 77 3.30 3.55 6.62
CA TYR A 77 3.51 4.36 7.82
C TYR A 77 4.05 3.53 8.97
N LYS A 78 4.70 4.20 9.92
CA LYS A 78 5.19 3.57 11.14
C LYS A 78 4.08 3.51 12.18
N ASN A 79 3.94 2.35 12.82
CA ASN A 79 2.93 2.09 13.86
C ASN A 79 3.22 2.82 15.18
N THR A 80 4.38 3.48 15.28
CA THR A 80 4.79 4.28 16.44
C THR A 80 4.15 5.67 16.46
N TYR A 81 3.50 6.10 15.38
CA TYR A 81 2.85 7.41 15.30
C TYR A 81 1.34 7.27 15.30
N PRO A 82 0.62 8.12 16.07
CA PRO A 82 -0.84 8.11 16.07
C PRO A 82 -1.39 8.54 14.72
N LEU A 83 -2.44 7.84 14.28
CA LEU A 83 -3.25 8.23 13.14
C LEU A 83 -4.34 9.20 13.60
N PHE A 84 -4.75 10.12 12.74
CA PHE A 84 -5.93 10.96 13.00
C PHE A 84 -7.22 10.15 12.87
N PHE A 85 -7.22 9.16 11.98
CA PHE A 85 -8.34 8.25 11.77
C PHE A 85 -7.85 6.92 11.19
N SER A 86 -8.51 5.82 11.54
CA SER A 86 -8.27 4.50 10.95
C SER A 86 -9.55 3.66 11.01
N GLU A 87 -9.94 3.10 9.87
CA GLU A 87 -11.02 2.11 9.73
C GLU A 87 -10.66 1.14 8.59
N GLY A 88 -10.39 -0.12 8.93
CA GLY A 88 -9.85 -1.08 7.98
C GLY A 88 -8.57 -0.58 7.30
N ASP A 89 -8.57 -0.55 5.97
CA ASP A 89 -7.44 -0.07 5.16
C ASP A 89 -7.43 1.46 5.00
N PHE A 90 -8.52 2.15 5.36
CA PHE A 90 -8.64 3.59 5.20
C PHE A 90 -8.04 4.34 6.41
N ILE A 91 -7.12 5.26 6.15
CA ILE A 91 -6.43 6.04 7.17
C ILE A 91 -6.38 7.53 6.85
N ILE A 92 -6.28 8.33 7.90
CA ILE A 92 -5.85 9.73 7.81
C ILE A 92 -4.65 9.89 8.73
N CYS A 93 -3.50 10.26 8.18
CA CYS A 93 -2.24 10.33 8.92
C CYS A 93 -1.54 11.68 8.80
N ASN A 94 -0.56 11.91 9.68
CA ASN A 94 0.33 13.06 9.63
C ASN A 94 1.56 12.74 8.76
N PRO A 95 2.05 13.66 7.91
CA PRO A 95 3.25 13.46 7.12
C PRO A 95 4.54 13.33 7.94
N ILE A 96 4.56 13.80 9.21
CA ILE A 96 5.78 13.92 10.01
C ILE A 96 5.57 13.23 11.37
N PRO A 97 6.58 12.52 11.92
CA PRO A 97 6.67 12.30 13.36
C PRO A 97 6.38 13.61 14.07
N LEU A 98 5.40 13.67 14.98
CA LEU A 98 5.28 14.84 15.85
C LEU A 98 6.67 15.07 16.45
N GLN A 99 7.33 16.16 16.06
CA GLN A 99 8.68 16.46 16.52
C GLN A 99 8.60 16.56 18.04
N ASP A 100 9.30 15.67 18.73
CA ASP A 100 9.76 15.96 20.07
C ASP A 100 10.67 17.20 19.97
N THR A 101 10.12 18.39 20.20
CA THR A 101 10.89 19.52 20.73
C THR A 101 9.95 20.48 21.44
N VAL A 102 9.78 20.22 22.74
CA VAL A 102 9.67 21.28 23.75
C VAL A 102 11.08 21.69 24.12
#